data_AF-D8P452-F1
#
_entry.id   AF-D8P452-F1
#
_cell.length_a   1.000
_cell.length_b   1.000
_cell.length_c   1.000
_cell.angle_alpha   90.00
_cell.angle_beta   90.00
_cell.angle_gamma   90.00
#
_symmetry.space_group_name_H-M   'P 1'
#
loop_
_entity.id
_entity.type
_entity.pdbx_description
1 polymer ?
#
loop_
_entity_poly.entity_id
_entity_poly.type
_entity_poly.pdbx_seq_one_letter_code
_entity_poly.pdbx_strand_id
1 'polypeptide(L)'
;MRIDHPDGGYTVTNPGGVSLDYQADGSIEGELPMIRSLCVVDISRVVRHDIARVFDTVSHTLHFEGGGVLSYMHGSDGRGYEFSGHKVLVQADKDGHVTVHGTCPD
;
A
#
# COMPACT_ATOMS: atom_id res chain seq x y z
N MET A 1 -4.24 14.05 7.61
CA MET A 1 -3.40 14.59 8.69
C MET A 1 -2.15 13.73 8.76
N ARG A 2 -0.96 14.34 8.76
CA ARG A 2 0.32 13.65 8.98
C ARG A 2 0.74 13.85 10.44
N ILE A 3 1.24 12.80 11.07
CA ILE A 3 1.81 12.82 12.43
C ILE A 3 3.19 12.17 12.32
N ASP A 4 4.25 12.92 12.60
CA ASP A 4 5.62 12.40 12.61
C ASP A 4 5.93 11.75 13.97
N HIS A 5 6.62 10.61 13.92
CA HIS A 5 6.98 9.82 15.09
C HIS A 5 8.44 10.10 15.51
N PRO A 6 8.80 9.92 16.80
CA PRO A 6 10.16 10.18 17.29
C PRO A 6 11.25 9.29 16.68
N ASP A 7 10.88 8.13 16.14
CA ASP A 7 11.78 7.17 15.50
C ASP A 7 12.10 7.51 14.03
N GLY A 8 11.49 8.57 13.48
CA GLY A 8 11.64 8.99 12.08
C GLY A 8 10.55 8.45 11.15
N GLY A 9 9.63 7.63 11.66
CA GLY A 9 8.41 7.25 10.96
C GLY A 9 7.36 8.35 10.93
N TYR A 10 6.22 8.09 10.29
CA TYR A 10 5.06 8.97 10.33
C TYR A 10 3.77 8.23 9.96
N THR A 11 2.63 8.67 10.49
CA THR A 11 1.32 8.18 10.08
C THR A 11 0.58 9.24 9.25
N VAL A 12 -0.10 8.80 8.19
CA VAL A 12 -1.03 9.62 7.39
C VAL A 12 -2.44 9.08 7.55
N THR A 13 -3.35 9.91 8.05
CA THR A 13 -4.78 9.59 8.15
C THR A 13 -5.63 10.52 7.28
N ASN A 14 -6.77 10.04 6.79
CA ASN A 14 -7.76 10.88 6.14
C ASN A 14 -9.19 10.66 6.68
N PRO A 15 -10.13 11.59 6.46
CA PRO A 15 -11.51 11.44 6.95
C PRO A 15 -12.27 10.24 6.37
N GLY A 16 -11.76 9.62 5.30
CA GLY A 16 -12.31 8.40 4.71
C GLY A 16 -11.95 7.13 5.48
N GLY A 17 -11.25 7.24 6.60
CA GLY A 17 -10.83 6.11 7.43
C GLY A 17 -9.57 5.42 6.91
N VAL A 18 -8.89 5.98 5.90
CA VAL A 18 -7.57 5.48 5.52
C VAL A 18 -6.55 5.92 6.55
N SER A 19 -5.75 4.97 7.01
CA SER A 19 -4.58 5.19 7.86
C SER A 19 -3.40 4.43 7.27
N LEU A 20 -2.28 5.11 7.03
CA LEU A 20 -1.03 4.50 6.59
C LEU A 20 0.07 4.89 7.56
N ASP A 21 0.67 3.91 8.20
CA ASP A 21 1.81 4.08 9.10
C ASP A 21 3.10 3.71 8.38
N TYR A 22 4.03 4.66 8.29
CA TYR A 22 5.34 4.51 7.67
C TYR A 22 6.38 4.42 8.77
N GLN A 23 7.05 3.28 8.87
CA GLN A 23 8.04 3.01 9.90
C GLN A 23 9.44 3.37 9.41
N ALA A 24 10.34 3.64 10.37
CA ALA A 24 11.71 4.07 10.08
C ALA A 24 12.55 2.98 9.36
N ASP A 25 12.18 1.71 9.49
CA ASP A 25 12.82 0.59 8.79
C ASP A 25 12.34 0.44 7.33
N GLY A 26 11.40 1.29 6.89
CA GLY A 26 10.79 1.28 5.58
C GLY A 26 9.52 0.42 5.48
N SER A 27 9.09 -0.22 6.57
CA SER A 27 7.82 -0.95 6.62
C SER A 27 6.64 0.00 6.58
N ILE A 28 5.55 -0.45 5.97
CA ILE A 28 4.28 0.27 5.88
C ILE A 28 3.18 -0.67 6.34
N GLU A 29 2.32 -0.19 7.22
CA GLU A 29 1.08 -0.86 7.59
C GLU A 29 -0.09 0.07 7.33
N GLY A 30 -1.17 -0.48 6.78
CA GLY A 30 -2.28 0.31 6.29
C GLY A 30 -3.63 -0.28 6.64
N GLU A 31 -4.52 0.58 7.09
CA GLU A 31 -5.95 0.32 7.12
C GLU A 31 -6.61 1.12 6.00
N LEU A 32 -7.11 0.41 4.98
CA LEU A 32 -7.91 0.98 3.91
C LEU A 32 -9.29 0.33 3.95
N PRO A 33 -10.34 1.03 4.40
CA PRO A 33 -11.69 0.47 4.46
C PRO A 33 -12.19 -0.03 3.09
N MET A 34 -11.73 0.61 2.02
CA MET A 34 -12.04 0.31 0.63
C MET A 34 -10.79 0.47 -0.22
N ILE A 35 -10.50 -0.51 -1.07
CA ILE A 35 -9.47 -0.45 -2.10
C ILE A 35 -10.19 -0.48 -3.45
N ARG A 36 -10.47 0.70 -4.01
CA ARG A 36 -11.22 0.83 -5.27
C ARG A 36 -10.34 0.58 -6.49
N SER A 37 -9.10 1.05 -6.43
CA SER A 37 -8.12 0.85 -7.49
C SER A 37 -6.72 0.99 -6.95
N LEU A 38 -5.79 0.27 -7.57
CA LEU A 38 -4.37 0.49 -7.40
C LEU A 38 -3.76 0.86 -8.76
N CYS A 39 -3.08 2.01 -8.81
CA CYS A 39 -2.39 2.52 -9.98
C CYS A 39 -0.89 2.49 -9.72
N VAL A 40 -0.16 1.67 -10.49
CA VAL A 40 1.30 1.74 -10.54
C VAL A 40 1.68 2.79 -11.57
N VAL A 41 2.37 3.86 -11.13
CA VAL A 41 2.73 5.01 -11.97
C VAL A 41 3.62 4.59 -13.15
N ASP A 42 4.53 3.65 -12.91
CA ASP A 42 5.46 3.13 -13.90
C ASP A 42 5.52 1.60 -13.82
N ILE A 43 4.78 0.94 -14.70
CA ILE A 43 4.69 -0.53 -14.73
C ILE A 43 6.03 -1.19 -15.05
N SER A 44 6.96 -0.49 -15.71
CA SER A 44 8.28 -1.06 -16.05
C SER A 44 9.11 -1.38 -14.81
N ARG A 45 8.79 -0.75 -13.67
CA ARG A 45 9.42 -0.99 -12.38
C ARG A 45 8.90 -2.24 -11.67
N VAL A 46 7.79 -2.84 -12.12
CA VAL A 46 7.25 -4.06 -11.51
C VAL A 46 7.99 -5.26 -12.07
N VAL A 47 8.73 -5.96 -11.20
CA VAL A 47 9.50 -7.15 -11.58
C VAL A 47 8.75 -8.45 -11.33
N ARG A 48 7.74 -8.42 -10.45
CA ARG A 48 6.88 -9.57 -10.16
C ARG A 48 5.53 -9.11 -9.62
N HIS A 49 4.46 -9.75 -10.07
CA HIS A 49 3.12 -9.57 -9.55
C HIS A 49 2.49 -10.94 -9.28
N ASP A 50 2.27 -11.25 -8.01
CA ASP A 50 1.55 -12.43 -7.58
C ASP A 50 0.10 -12.07 -7.23
N ILE A 51 -0.83 -12.94 -7.64
CA ILE A 51 -2.24 -12.82 -7.29
C ILE A 51 -2.68 -14.16 -6.72
N ALA A 52 -3.18 -14.16 -5.49
CA ALA A 52 -3.82 -15.32 -4.89
C ALA A 52 -5.30 -15.03 -4.65
N ARG A 53 -6.12 -16.08 -4.78
CA ARG A 53 -7.56 -16.01 -4.54
C ARG A 53 -7.93 -17.07 -3.52
N VAL A 54 -8.58 -16.65 -2.44
CA VAL A 54 -9.03 -17.54 -1.37
C VAL A 54 -10.45 -17.13 -1.00
N PHE A 55 -11.42 -18.01 -1.25
CA PHE A 55 -12.85 -17.70 -1.09
C PHE A 55 -13.26 -16.41 -1.85
N ASP A 56 -13.76 -15.41 -1.13
CA ASP A 56 -14.22 -14.12 -1.64
C ASP A 56 -13.14 -13.03 -1.59
N THR A 57 -11.90 -13.37 -1.22
CA THR A 57 -10.77 -12.44 -1.17
C THR A 57 -9.80 -12.64 -2.33
N VAL A 58 -9.19 -11.54 -2.72
CA VAL A 58 -8.08 -11.49 -3.66
C VAL A 58 -6.94 -10.77 -2.98
N SER A 59 -5.77 -11.41 -2.90
CA SER A 59 -4.54 -10.79 -2.47
C SER A 59 -3.61 -10.54 -3.65
N HIS A 60 -2.92 -9.41 -3.59
CA HIS A 60 -1.97 -8.97 -4.59
C HIS A 60 -0.64 -8.68 -3.90
N THR A 61 0.45 -9.18 -4.46
CA THR A 61 1.80 -8.83 -4.03
C THR A 61 2.60 -8.35 -5.23
N LEU A 62 3.09 -7.13 -5.16
CA LEU A 62 3.88 -6.45 -6.18
C LEU A 62 5.31 -6.30 -5.68
N HIS A 63 6.26 -6.79 -6.45
CA HIS A 63 7.68 -6.54 -6.23
C HIS A 63 8.20 -5.54 -7.26
N PHE A 64 8.98 -4.58 -6.80
CA PHE A 64 9.53 -3.52 -7.62
C PHE A 64 11.05 -3.65 -7.77
N GLU A 65 11.58 -3.15 -8.89
CA GLU A 65 13.01 -2.91 -9.05
C GLU A 65 13.53 -2.06 -7.89
N GLY A 66 14.67 -2.43 -7.30
CA GLY A 66 15.19 -1.82 -6.07
C GLY A 66 14.75 -2.52 -4.78
N GLY A 67 13.88 -3.53 -4.86
CA GLY A 67 13.55 -4.41 -3.73
C GLY A 67 12.34 -3.99 -2.89
N GLY A 68 11.63 -2.93 -3.30
CA GLY A 68 10.36 -2.55 -2.68
C GLY A 68 9.29 -3.61 -2.90
N VAL A 69 8.42 -3.80 -1.90
CA VAL A 69 7.31 -4.76 -1.95
C VAL A 69 6.04 -4.08 -1.45
N LEU A 70 4.93 -4.35 -2.13
CA LEU A 70 3.59 -3.95 -1.71
C LEU A 70 2.68 -5.17 -1.70
N SER A 71 1.98 -5.40 -0.60
CA SER A 71 0.97 -6.45 -0.45
C SER A 71 -0.36 -5.82 -0.04
N TYR A 72 -1.45 -6.27 -0.63
CA TYR A 72 -2.79 -5.89 -0.19
C TYR A 72 -3.80 -6.99 -0.45
N MET A 73 -4.85 -7.03 0.37
CA MET A 73 -5.96 -7.96 0.23
C MET A 73 -7.27 -7.21 0.28
N HIS A 74 -8.18 -7.56 -0.63
CA HIS A 74 -9.53 -7.04 -0.64
C HIS A 74 -10.57 -8.12 -0.94
N GLY A 75 -11.80 -7.87 -0.50
CA GLY A 75 -12.96 -8.67 -0.87
C GLY A 75 -13.42 -8.40 -2.31
N SER A 76 -14.31 -9.24 -2.82
CA SER A 76 -14.95 -9.06 -4.12
C SER A 76 -15.72 -7.74 -4.27
N ASP A 77 -16.12 -7.11 -3.16
CA ASP A 77 -16.76 -5.80 -3.09
C ASP A 77 -15.77 -4.62 -3.00
N GLY A 78 -14.47 -4.91 -2.97
CA GLY A 78 -13.40 -3.93 -2.81
C GLY A 78 -13.07 -3.57 -1.35
N ARG A 79 -13.74 -4.16 -0.36
CA ARG A 79 -13.42 -3.93 1.05
C ARG A 79 -11.98 -4.35 1.33
N GLY A 80 -11.17 -3.46 1.88
CA GLY A 80 -9.79 -3.79 2.25
C GLY A 80 -9.75 -4.58 3.55
N TYR A 81 -8.85 -5.56 3.58
CA TYR A 81 -8.59 -6.39 4.76
C TYR A 81 -7.15 -6.27 5.25
N GLU A 82 -6.21 -6.10 4.32
CA GLU A 82 -4.80 -5.95 4.63
C GLU A 82 -4.18 -5.00 3.61
N PHE A 83 -3.27 -4.16 4.08
CA PHE A 83 -2.41 -3.34 3.25
C PHE A 83 -1.06 -3.20 3.95
N SER A 84 0.00 -3.71 3.35
CA SER A 84 1.33 -3.71 3.93
C SER A 84 2.38 -3.50 2.85
N GLY A 85 3.51 -2.92 3.20
CA GLY A 85 4.59 -2.68 2.25
C GLY A 85 5.94 -2.59 2.93
N HIS A 86 6.99 -2.63 2.12
CA HIS A 86 8.34 -2.39 2.58
C HIS A 86 9.13 -1.66 1.49
N LYS A 87 9.78 -0.55 1.86
CA LYS A 87 10.59 0.30 0.98
C LYS A 87 9.86 0.70 -0.32
N VAL A 88 8.56 0.98 -0.25
CA VAL A 88 7.72 1.35 -1.39
C VAL A 88 7.07 2.70 -1.14
N LEU A 89 7.03 3.57 -2.15
CA LEU A 89 6.34 4.85 -2.04
C LEU A 89 4.89 4.70 -2.53
N VAL A 90 3.95 4.92 -1.61
CA VAL A 90 2.51 4.81 -1.86
C VAL A 90 1.77 6.06 -1.39
N GLN A 91 0.62 6.33 -2.01
CA GLN A 91 -0.32 7.35 -1.59
C GLN A 91 -1.73 6.78 -1.73
N ALA A 92 -2.58 7.03 -0.74
CA ALA A 92 -3.98 6.64 -0.78
C ALA A 92 -4.87 7.86 -0.53
N ASP A 93 -5.89 8.04 -1.36
CA ASP A 93 -6.87 9.10 -1.17
C ASP A 93 -8.03 8.66 -0.25
N LYS A 94 -8.96 9.59 0.01
CA LYS A 94 -10.11 9.36 0.90
C LYS A 94 -11.15 8.39 0.33
N ASP A 95 -11.11 8.12 -0.97
CA ASP A 95 -12.10 7.32 -1.68
C ASP A 95 -11.58 5.88 -1.90
N GLY A 96 -10.33 5.59 -1.55
CA GLY A 96 -9.72 4.28 -1.65
C GLY A 96 -8.96 4.05 -2.95
N HIS A 97 -8.54 5.12 -3.63
CA HIS A 97 -7.62 5.02 -4.77
C HIS A 97 -6.18 5.08 -4.27
N VAL A 98 -5.39 4.07 -4.64
CA VAL A 98 -3.98 3.93 -4.26
C VAL A 98 -3.09 4.20 -5.46
N THR A 99 -2.12 5.08 -5.31
CA THR A 99 -1.05 5.35 -6.29
C THR A 99 0.27 4.82 -5.75
N VAL A 100 1.00 4.06 -6.56
CA VAL A 100 2.26 3.40 -6.21
C VAL A 100 3.36 3.87 -7.16
N HIS A 101 4.42 4.45 -6.60
CA HIS A 101 5.55 5.03 -7.37
C HIS A 101 6.74 4.06 -7.52
N GLY A 102 6.69 2.91 -6.85
CA GLY A 102 7.76 1.91 -6.82
C GLY A 102 8.64 2.04 -5.57
N THR A 103 9.85 1.50 -5.63
CA THR A 103 10.78 1.50 -4.50
C THR A 103 11.16 2.93 -4.08
N CYS A 104 11.24 3.18 -2.78
CA CYS A 104 11.77 4.43 -2.24
C CYS A 104 13.21 4.64 -2.72
N PRO A 105 13.63 5.88 -3.05
CA PRO A 105 15.04 6.19 -3.26
C PRO A 105 15.83 5.95 -1.96
N ASP A 106 17.06 5.44 -2.08
CA ASP A 106 18.02 5.38 -0.97
C ASP A 106 18.43 6.78 -0.47
#